data_AF-A0AAN6JZU2-F1
#
_entry.id   AF-A0AAN6JZU2-F1
#
_cell.length_a   1.000
_cell.length_b   1.000
_cell.length_c   1.000
_cell.angle_alpha   90.00
_cell.angle_beta   90.00
_cell.angle_gamma   90.00
#
_symmetry.space_group_name_H-M   'P 1'
#
loop_
_entity.id
_entity.type
_entity.pdbx_description
1 polymer ?
#
loop_
_entity_poly.entity_id
_entity_poly.type
_entity_poly.pdbx_seq_one_letter_code
_entity_poly.pdbx_strand_id
1 'polypeptide(L)'
;MSADASPKRERTGSDSAAKRGEVLFELPIGTKGQLICTRPKDKVYLITFSSPPDNRLTSTRYDAGVVITTSGIEKFYSNGLDLEHASFTPGFFPDTLYALWRRLLTYPMPTIALLNGHAFAGALMLAMMHDYRMMNPHKGYVCLNEVELGVPLRPPMTSIFRQKVSAQAYRKLVLEAARYKALEAFKEGIVDWLGGLDEALTYVDELKLVQKAGKGMNGKQVYGDLKREMWRETIDYLRTSALRMAETL
;
A
#
# COMPACT_ATOMS: atom_id res chain seq x y z
N MET A 1 -67.52 -21.31 28.49
CA MET A 1 -66.51 -21.36 27.42
C MET A 1 -65.86 -19.98 27.33
N SER A 2 -64.81 -19.72 28.11
CA SER A 2 -64.01 -18.49 28.03
C SER A 2 -62.73 -18.82 27.27
N ALA A 3 -62.52 -18.16 26.13
CA ALA A 3 -61.27 -18.26 25.37
C ALA A 3 -60.24 -17.30 25.96
N ASP A 4 -59.15 -17.86 26.45
CA ASP A 4 -57.96 -17.16 26.94
C ASP A 4 -57.12 -16.70 25.72
N ALA A 5 -56.92 -15.39 25.61
CA ALA A 5 -56.12 -14.76 24.58
C ALA A 5 -54.77 -14.35 25.18
N SER A 6 -53.74 -15.18 24.97
CA SER A 6 -52.37 -14.81 25.34
C SER A 6 -51.81 -13.75 24.37
N PRO A 7 -51.17 -12.67 24.86
CA PRO A 7 -50.62 -11.63 23.99
C PRO A 7 -49.29 -12.07 23.35
N LYS A 8 -49.19 -11.90 22.02
CA LYS A 8 -47.92 -12.00 21.29
C LYS A 8 -46.97 -10.88 21.76
N ARG A 9 -45.85 -11.26 22.38
CA ARG A 9 -44.74 -10.34 22.66
C ARG A 9 -44.14 -9.83 21.36
N GLU A 10 -44.29 -8.54 21.09
CA GLU A 10 -43.45 -7.80 20.15
C GLU A 10 -41.99 -7.89 20.60
N ARG A 11 -41.12 -8.38 19.71
CA ARG A 11 -39.66 -8.28 19.89
C ARG A 11 -39.25 -6.87 19.50
N THR A 12 -39.04 -6.03 20.50
CA THR A 12 -38.41 -4.71 20.36
C THR A 12 -36.99 -4.87 19.78
N GLY A 13 -36.68 -4.09 18.75
CA GLY A 13 -35.43 -4.17 17.97
C GLY A 13 -34.15 -3.73 18.69
N SER A 14 -34.12 -3.66 20.02
CA SER A 14 -32.94 -3.21 20.79
C SER A 14 -31.93 -4.33 21.11
N ASP A 15 -32.30 -5.60 20.87
CA ASP A 15 -31.55 -6.77 21.35
C ASP A 15 -30.49 -7.32 20.35
N SER A 16 -30.35 -6.70 19.16
CA SER A 16 -29.47 -7.22 18.10
C SER A 16 -28.05 -6.63 18.11
N ALA A 17 -27.84 -5.48 18.77
CA ALA A 17 -26.52 -4.84 18.87
C ALA A 17 -25.67 -5.48 19.96
N ALA A 18 -26.28 -5.83 21.10
CA ALA A 18 -25.58 -6.41 22.26
C ALA A 18 -24.97 -7.81 21.98
N LYS A 19 -25.50 -8.57 21.02
CA LYS A 19 -25.00 -9.92 20.66
C LYS A 19 -23.78 -9.94 19.74
N ARG A 20 -23.39 -8.82 19.14
CA ARG A 20 -22.29 -8.79 18.17
C ARG A 20 -20.92 -8.61 18.83
N GLY A 21 -20.89 -8.14 20.09
CA GLY A 21 -19.64 -7.80 20.78
C GLY A 21 -19.06 -6.47 20.36
N GLU A 22 -17.87 -6.17 20.88
CA GLU A 22 -17.10 -4.95 20.59
C GLU A 22 -16.76 -4.87 19.09
N VAL A 23 -17.02 -3.72 18.45
CA VAL A 23 -16.56 -3.46 17.08
C VAL A 23 -15.07 -3.16 17.11
N LEU A 24 -14.29 -3.93 16.36
CA LEU A 24 -12.84 -3.74 16.25
C LEU A 24 -12.48 -2.82 15.08
N PHE A 25 -13.11 -3.02 13.92
CA PHE A 25 -12.94 -2.15 12.76
C PHE A 25 -14.09 -2.32 11.75
N GLU A 26 -14.22 -1.31 10.88
CA GLU A 26 -15.14 -1.32 9.74
C GLU A 26 -14.37 -0.99 8.46
N LEU A 27 -14.68 -1.70 7.38
CA LEU A 27 -14.09 -1.49 6.06
C LEU A 27 -15.21 -1.35 5.01
N PRO A 28 -15.27 -0.25 4.25
CA PRO A 28 -16.24 -0.14 3.17
C PRO A 28 -15.97 -1.16 2.07
N ILE A 29 -17.03 -1.79 1.55
CA ILE A 29 -17.02 -2.64 0.35
C ILE A 29 -17.67 -1.85 -0.78
N GLY A 30 -16.82 -1.21 -1.59
CA GLY A 30 -17.27 -0.40 -2.71
C GLY A 30 -18.09 0.82 -2.28
N THR A 31 -19.15 1.16 -3.03
CA THR A 31 -19.91 2.41 -2.82
C THR A 31 -21.03 2.30 -1.79
N LYS A 32 -21.53 1.09 -1.49
CA LYS A 32 -22.70 0.88 -0.62
C LYS A 32 -22.56 -0.28 0.36
N GLY A 33 -21.49 -1.05 0.28
CA GLY A 33 -21.25 -2.18 1.17
C GLY A 33 -20.29 -1.86 2.30
N GLN A 34 -20.22 -2.75 3.28
CA GLN A 34 -19.34 -2.67 4.44
C GLN A 34 -19.01 -4.05 4.99
N LEU A 35 -17.84 -4.17 5.59
CA LEU A 35 -17.37 -5.29 6.39
C LEU A 35 -17.13 -4.76 7.81
N ILE A 36 -17.77 -5.37 8.80
CA ILE A 36 -17.59 -5.04 10.21
C ILE A 36 -16.97 -6.26 10.90
N CYS A 37 -15.82 -6.07 11.55
CA CYS A 37 -15.24 -7.07 12.43
C CYS A 37 -15.61 -6.75 13.87
N THR A 38 -16.27 -7.69 14.54
CA THR A 38 -16.59 -7.58 15.97
C THR A 38 -15.97 -8.73 16.76
N ARG A 39 -15.87 -8.56 18.08
CA ARG A 39 -15.37 -9.58 19.01
C ARG A 39 -16.47 -10.00 19.99
N PRO A 40 -17.36 -10.94 19.62
CA PRO A 40 -18.44 -11.41 20.49
C PRO A 40 -17.96 -12.19 21.72
N LYS A 41 -16.74 -12.74 21.68
CA LYS A 41 -16.09 -13.44 22.79
C LYS A 41 -14.57 -13.26 22.69
N ASP A 42 -13.84 -13.40 23.80
CA ASP A 42 -12.38 -13.36 23.78
C ASP A 42 -11.80 -14.28 22.69
N LYS A 43 -10.91 -13.71 21.87
CA LYS A 43 -10.26 -14.35 20.70
C LYS A 43 -11.22 -14.93 19.64
N VAL A 44 -12.51 -14.59 19.67
CA VAL A 44 -13.48 -14.95 18.63
C VAL A 44 -13.84 -13.70 17.85
N TYR A 45 -13.58 -13.71 16.54
CA TYR A 45 -13.80 -12.59 15.64
C TYR A 45 -14.96 -12.92 14.70
N LEU A 46 -15.97 -12.06 14.64
CA LEU A 46 -17.09 -12.16 13.72
C LEU A 46 -16.95 -11.10 12.64
N ILE A 47 -16.82 -11.54 11.39
CA ILE A 47 -16.84 -10.66 10.23
C ILE A 47 -18.25 -10.66 9.64
N THR A 48 -18.92 -9.52 9.71
CA THR A 48 -20.24 -9.30 9.08
C THR A 48 -20.06 -8.45 7.84
N PHE A 49 -20.44 -8.96 6.67
CA PHE A 49 -20.46 -8.19 5.43
C PHE A 49 -21.90 -7.85 5.01
N SER A 50 -22.08 -6.64 4.50
CA SER A 50 -23.32 -6.15 3.90
C SER A 50 -22.98 -5.49 2.57
N SER A 51 -23.70 -5.85 1.52
CA SER A 51 -23.64 -5.22 0.20
C SER A 51 -25.09 -5.20 -0.34
N PRO A 52 -25.87 -4.16 -0.02
CA PRO A 52 -27.27 -4.10 -0.40
C PRO A 52 -27.48 -4.21 -1.92
N PRO A 53 -28.60 -4.78 -2.37
CA PRO A 53 -29.73 -5.24 -1.53
C PRO A 53 -29.57 -6.65 -0.95
N ASP A 54 -28.73 -7.50 -1.55
CA ASP A 54 -28.76 -8.96 -1.32
C ASP A 54 -27.36 -9.62 -1.24
N ASN A 55 -26.32 -8.86 -0.88
CA ASN A 55 -24.95 -9.34 -0.65
C ASN A 55 -24.26 -9.99 -1.87
N ARG A 56 -24.58 -9.53 -3.09
CA ARG A 56 -23.88 -9.99 -4.29
C ARG A 56 -22.40 -9.63 -4.26
N LEU A 57 -21.56 -10.62 -4.58
CA LEU A 57 -20.13 -10.42 -4.76
C LEU A 57 -19.90 -9.60 -6.03
N THR A 58 -19.60 -8.32 -5.84
CA THR A 58 -19.28 -7.39 -6.94
C THR A 58 -17.84 -6.93 -6.79
N SER A 59 -17.13 -6.83 -7.91
CA SER A 59 -15.83 -6.16 -7.91
C SER A 59 -16.04 -4.66 -8.01
N THR A 60 -15.59 -3.89 -7.03
CA THR A 60 -15.45 -2.45 -7.23
C THR A 60 -14.24 -2.15 -8.08
N ARG A 61 -14.47 -1.47 -9.20
CA ARG A 61 -13.43 -0.82 -9.96
C ARG A 61 -13.74 0.67 -9.93
N TYR A 62 -12.78 1.45 -9.46
CA TYR A 62 -12.82 2.89 -9.64
C TYR A 62 -12.45 3.20 -11.09
N ASP A 63 -12.93 4.35 -11.57
CA ASP A 63 -12.53 4.86 -12.87
C ASP A 63 -11.01 5.08 -12.95
N ALA A 64 -10.51 5.21 -14.17
CA ALA A 64 -9.11 5.55 -14.41
C ALA A 64 -8.74 6.84 -13.65
N GLY A 65 -7.67 6.77 -12.86
CA GLY A 65 -7.26 7.86 -11.97
C GLY A 65 -5.82 7.72 -11.52
N VAL A 66 -5.50 8.28 -10.36
CA VAL A 66 -4.16 8.23 -9.75
C VAL A 66 -4.29 7.83 -8.29
N VAL A 67 -3.38 6.98 -7.82
CA VAL A 67 -3.29 6.65 -6.39
C VAL A 67 -2.15 7.44 -5.77
N ILE A 68 -2.43 8.16 -4.70
CA ILE A 68 -1.42 8.82 -3.86
C ILE A 68 -1.42 8.13 -2.51
N THR A 69 -0.26 7.66 -2.06
CA THR A 69 -0.09 7.13 -0.70
C THR A 69 0.71 8.11 0.14
N THR A 70 0.30 8.29 1.39
CA THR A 70 0.99 9.13 2.38
C THR A 70 0.72 8.57 3.78
N SER A 71 1.41 9.12 4.77
CA SER A 71 1.19 8.79 6.18
C SER A 71 0.31 9.83 6.88
N GLY A 72 -0.55 9.37 7.77
CA GLY A 72 -1.26 10.24 8.71
C GLY A 72 -0.38 10.73 9.87
N ILE A 73 0.82 10.19 10.03
CA ILE A 73 1.81 10.63 11.03
C ILE A 73 2.73 11.64 10.37
N GLU A 74 2.65 12.90 10.79
CA GLU A 74 3.35 14.00 10.14
C GLU A 74 4.88 13.81 10.10
N LYS A 75 5.47 13.26 11.18
CA LYS A 75 6.93 13.10 11.29
C LYS A 75 7.50 12.00 10.39
N PHE A 76 6.70 11.00 10.04
CA PHE A 76 7.18 9.77 9.39
C PHE A 76 6.26 9.40 8.24
N TYR A 77 6.82 9.28 7.04
CA TYR A 77 6.17 8.46 6.02
C TYR A 77 6.17 7.00 6.47
N SER A 78 7.35 6.48 6.83
CA SER A 78 7.51 5.23 7.58
C SER A 78 8.99 5.04 7.98
N ASN A 79 9.24 4.33 9.09
CA ASN A 79 10.60 3.92 9.51
C ASN A 79 11.01 2.54 8.97
N GLY A 80 10.26 1.99 8.02
CA GLY A 80 10.55 0.69 7.41
C GLY A 80 9.87 -0.46 8.15
N LEU A 81 10.51 -1.62 8.11
CA LEU A 81 9.96 -2.86 8.66
C LEU A 81 10.19 -2.94 10.17
N ASP A 82 9.19 -3.41 10.89
CA ASP A 82 9.41 -4.02 12.20
C ASP A 82 10.09 -5.38 11.98
N LEU A 83 11.40 -5.44 12.24
CA LEU A 83 12.21 -6.63 11.98
C LEU A 83 11.86 -7.80 12.90
N GLU A 84 11.42 -7.51 14.13
CA GLU A 84 11.00 -8.54 15.07
C GLU A 84 9.71 -9.18 14.56
N HIS A 85 8.70 -8.36 14.27
CA HIS A 85 7.43 -8.83 13.72
C HIS A 85 7.62 -9.59 12.40
N ALA A 86 8.44 -9.07 11.48
CA ALA A 86 8.73 -9.72 10.22
C ALA A 86 9.39 -11.09 10.39
N SER A 87 10.23 -11.26 11.42
CA SER A 87 10.93 -12.53 11.70
C SER A 87 10.00 -13.58 12.29
N PHE A 88 8.99 -13.16 13.07
CA PHE A 88 8.02 -14.05 13.70
C PHE A 88 6.74 -14.27 12.89
N THR A 89 6.63 -13.67 11.70
CA THR A 89 5.43 -13.79 10.85
C THR A 89 5.73 -14.70 9.66
N PRO A 90 5.22 -15.95 9.64
CA PRO A 90 5.36 -16.85 8.50
C PRO A 90 4.81 -16.19 7.23
N GLY A 91 5.54 -16.31 6.13
CA GLY A 91 5.12 -15.74 4.85
C GLY A 91 5.21 -14.20 4.74
N PHE A 92 5.74 -13.49 5.75
CA PHE A 92 5.77 -12.02 5.75
C PHE A 92 6.36 -11.42 4.47
N PHE A 93 7.52 -11.93 4.03
CA PHE A 93 8.14 -11.49 2.78
C PHE A 93 7.36 -11.92 1.53
N PRO A 94 7.19 -13.23 1.24
CA PRO A 94 6.55 -13.70 0.02
C PRO A 94 5.10 -13.24 -0.14
N ASP A 95 4.31 -13.38 0.92
CA ASP A 95 2.85 -13.34 0.84
C ASP A 95 2.28 -11.98 1.23
N THR A 96 3.05 -11.17 1.98
CA THR A 96 2.62 -9.84 2.43
C THR A 96 3.43 -8.73 1.75
N LEU A 97 4.70 -8.58 2.08
CA LEU A 97 5.51 -7.44 1.63
C LEU A 97 5.75 -7.46 0.12
N TYR A 98 6.20 -8.59 -0.44
CA TYR A 98 6.47 -8.70 -1.87
C TYR A 98 5.19 -8.75 -2.69
N ALA A 99 4.09 -9.28 -2.13
CA ALA A 99 2.78 -9.16 -2.74
C ALA A 99 2.33 -7.70 -2.87
N LEU A 100 2.54 -6.88 -1.82
CA LEU A 100 2.27 -5.44 -1.85
C LEU A 100 3.16 -4.71 -2.88
N TRP A 101 4.48 -4.96 -2.86
CA TRP A 101 5.41 -4.33 -3.79
C TRP A 101 5.08 -4.68 -5.25
N ARG A 102 4.78 -5.95 -5.52
CA ARG A 102 4.30 -6.39 -6.83
C ARG A 102 2.99 -5.70 -7.21
N ARG A 103 2.06 -5.52 -6.26
CA ARG A 103 0.78 -4.84 -6.50
C ARG A 103 0.98 -3.39 -6.93
N LEU A 104 1.93 -2.67 -6.34
CA LEU A 104 2.27 -1.29 -6.70
C LEU A 104 2.95 -1.19 -8.07
N LEU A 105 3.99 -2.00 -8.31
CA LEU A 105 4.69 -2.03 -9.59
C LEU A 105 3.79 -2.43 -10.77
N THR A 106 2.78 -3.24 -10.51
CA THR A 106 1.82 -3.70 -11.52
C THR A 106 0.46 -3.01 -11.46
N TYR A 107 0.32 -1.98 -10.62
CA TYR A 107 -0.93 -1.24 -10.47
C TYR A 107 -1.32 -0.62 -11.82
N PRO A 108 -2.59 -0.77 -12.27
CA PRO A 108 -2.98 -0.45 -13.65
C PRO A 108 -3.04 1.05 -13.96
N MET A 109 -2.79 1.91 -12.95
CA MET A 109 -2.86 3.37 -13.03
C MET A 109 -1.61 3.98 -12.37
N PRO A 110 -1.32 5.28 -12.59
CA PRO A 110 -0.22 5.96 -11.93
C PRO A 110 -0.34 5.93 -10.40
N THR A 111 0.82 5.81 -9.76
CA THR A 111 0.96 5.76 -8.30
C THR A 111 2.02 6.77 -7.84
N ILE A 112 1.73 7.53 -6.79
CA ILE A 112 2.62 8.53 -6.19
C ILE A 112 2.84 8.18 -4.72
N ALA A 113 4.10 8.05 -4.30
CA ALA A 113 4.47 8.05 -2.88
C ALA A 113 4.70 9.50 -2.43
N LEU A 114 3.79 10.04 -1.62
CA LEU A 114 3.94 11.36 -0.99
C LEU A 114 4.64 11.20 0.36
N LEU A 115 5.94 11.46 0.37
CA LEU A 115 6.83 11.35 1.52
C LEU A 115 6.71 12.61 2.39
N ASN A 116 5.70 12.61 3.26
CA ASN A 116 5.38 13.71 4.18
C ASN A 116 6.43 13.90 5.30
N GLY A 117 7.19 12.85 5.64
CA GLY A 117 8.22 12.83 6.68
C GLY A 117 9.35 11.85 6.36
N HIS A 118 10.01 11.29 7.38
CA HIS A 118 11.11 10.32 7.14
C HIS A 118 10.63 9.06 6.43
N ALA A 119 11.40 8.57 5.46
CA ALA A 119 11.20 7.29 4.78
C ALA A 119 12.51 6.50 4.79
N PHE A 120 12.66 5.62 5.79
CA PHE A 120 13.89 4.83 6.01
C PHE A 120 13.72 3.36 5.63
N ALA A 121 14.81 2.75 5.15
CA ALA A 121 14.91 1.33 4.89
C ALA A 121 13.74 0.83 4.01
N GLY A 122 12.96 -0.12 4.53
CA GLY A 122 11.76 -0.66 3.89
C GLY A 122 10.75 0.39 3.43
N ALA A 123 10.71 1.58 4.04
CA ALA A 123 9.84 2.66 3.61
C ALA A 123 10.30 3.30 2.31
N LEU A 124 11.60 3.55 2.16
CA LEU A 124 12.16 4.03 0.89
C LEU A 124 12.00 2.93 -0.17
N MET A 125 12.22 1.65 0.17
CA MET A 125 11.96 0.55 -0.76
C MET A 125 10.51 0.53 -1.24
N LEU A 126 9.54 0.70 -0.33
CA LEU A 126 8.12 0.78 -0.67
C LEU A 126 7.81 2.00 -1.56
N ALA A 127 8.39 3.16 -1.25
CA ALA A 127 8.26 4.36 -2.07
C ALA A 127 8.80 4.16 -3.48
N MET A 128 9.91 3.43 -3.63
CA MET A 128 10.50 3.09 -4.94
C MET A 128 9.61 2.14 -5.76
N MET A 129 8.65 1.43 -5.15
CA MET A 129 7.67 0.63 -5.90
C MET A 129 6.55 1.46 -6.53
N HIS A 130 6.42 2.74 -6.17
CA HIS A 130 5.51 3.68 -6.83
C HIS A 130 6.13 4.20 -8.13
N ASP A 131 5.28 4.72 -9.03
CA ASP A 131 5.74 5.31 -10.29
C ASP A 131 6.52 6.59 -10.02
N TYR A 132 5.97 7.44 -9.15
CA TYR A 132 6.54 8.72 -8.75
C TYR A 132 6.70 8.82 -7.24
N ARG A 133 7.67 9.62 -6.79
CA ARG A 133 7.93 9.95 -5.39
C ARG A 133 7.99 11.46 -5.25
N MET A 134 7.16 12.01 -4.37
CA MET A 134 7.19 13.41 -4.00
C MET A 134 7.62 13.54 -2.55
N MET A 135 8.56 14.43 -2.26
CA MET A 135 9.07 14.60 -0.90
C MET A 135 8.77 15.99 -0.35
N ASN A 136 8.37 16.04 0.92
CA ASN A 136 8.21 17.30 1.63
C ASN A 136 9.55 18.08 1.63
N PRO A 137 9.57 19.35 1.18
CA PRO A 137 10.82 20.11 1.04
C PRO A 137 11.46 20.49 2.37
N HIS A 138 10.72 20.44 3.47
CA HIS A 138 11.14 20.97 4.78
C HIS A 138 11.28 19.89 5.85
N LYS A 139 10.74 18.70 5.63
CA LYS A 139 10.68 17.62 6.64
C LYS A 139 11.17 16.30 6.05
N GLY A 140 11.73 15.48 6.93
CA GLY A 140 12.09 14.11 6.58
C GLY A 140 13.49 13.95 5.99
N TYR A 141 13.88 12.69 5.91
CA TYR A 141 15.07 12.21 5.21
C TYR A 141 14.67 10.92 4.49
N VAL A 142 15.33 10.63 3.37
CA VAL A 142 15.28 9.31 2.73
C VAL A 142 16.63 8.63 2.89
N CYS A 143 16.63 7.35 3.24
CA CYS A 143 17.85 6.59 3.52
C CYS A 143 17.63 5.08 3.42
N LEU A 144 18.67 4.35 3.00
CA LEU A 144 18.85 2.92 3.24
C LEU A 144 19.93 2.76 4.33
N ASN A 145 19.54 2.48 5.57
CA ASN A 145 20.45 2.38 6.71
C ASN A 145 20.84 0.93 7.05
N GLU A 146 20.62 -0.01 6.12
CA GLU A 146 20.84 -1.44 6.30
C GLU A 146 22.30 -1.80 6.66
N VAL A 147 23.28 -1.08 6.11
CA VAL A 147 24.70 -1.27 6.45
C VAL A 147 25.01 -0.87 7.90
N GLU A 148 24.30 0.14 8.44
CA GLU A 148 24.41 0.53 9.85
C GLU A 148 23.72 -0.52 10.76
N LEU A 149 22.64 -1.14 10.28
CA LEU A 149 21.88 -2.17 11.01
C LEU A 149 22.48 -3.58 10.90
N GLY A 150 23.43 -3.80 9.99
CA GLY A 150 24.00 -5.12 9.72
C GLY A 150 23.03 -6.09 9.02
N VAL A 151 22.05 -5.57 8.28
CA VAL A 151 21.01 -6.38 7.62
C VAL A 151 21.25 -6.40 6.11
N PRO A 152 21.38 -7.57 5.45
CA PRO A 152 21.61 -7.61 4.02
C PRO A 152 20.34 -7.30 3.20
N LEU A 153 20.52 -6.57 2.09
CA LEU A 153 19.46 -6.36 1.10
C LEU A 153 19.25 -7.62 0.25
N ARG A 154 17.99 -8.01 0.08
CA ARG A 154 17.59 -9.15 -0.77
C ARG A 154 17.40 -8.71 -2.23
N PRO A 155 17.49 -9.61 -3.23
CA PRO A 155 17.36 -9.26 -4.65
C PRO A 155 16.19 -8.31 -5.00
N PRO A 156 14.93 -8.53 -4.55
CA PRO A 156 13.84 -7.61 -4.88
C PRO A 156 13.96 -6.24 -4.20
N MET A 157 14.66 -6.15 -3.07
CA MET A 157 14.89 -4.89 -2.35
C MET A 157 15.89 -4.00 -3.08
N THR A 158 16.90 -4.59 -3.72
CA THR A 158 17.94 -3.86 -4.45
C THR A 158 17.58 -3.57 -5.92
N SER A 159 16.91 -4.50 -6.60
CA SER A 159 16.71 -4.41 -8.06
C SER A 159 15.98 -3.13 -8.47
N ILE A 160 15.00 -2.71 -7.67
CA ILE A 160 14.22 -1.51 -7.97
C ILE A 160 15.07 -0.24 -7.96
N PHE A 161 16.07 -0.15 -7.08
CA PHE A 161 16.96 1.01 -7.03
C PHE A 161 17.87 1.05 -8.25
N ARG A 162 18.44 -0.09 -8.66
CA ARG A 162 19.26 -0.18 -9.88
C ARG A 162 18.51 0.29 -11.13
N GLN A 163 17.19 0.16 -11.14
CA GLN A 163 16.34 0.55 -12.27
C GLN A 163 15.82 1.99 -12.18
N LYS A 164 15.80 2.61 -10.98
CA LYS A 164 15.18 3.93 -10.76
C LYS A 164 16.15 5.06 -10.43
N VAL A 165 17.37 4.75 -10.01
CA VAL A 165 18.39 5.78 -9.68
C VAL A 165 19.69 5.49 -10.42
N SER A 166 20.56 6.50 -10.48
CA SER A 166 21.92 6.33 -11.02
C SER A 166 22.73 5.32 -10.21
N ALA A 167 23.73 4.70 -10.85
CA ALA A 167 24.64 3.79 -10.16
C ALA A 167 25.38 4.49 -8.99
N GLN A 168 25.67 5.78 -9.13
CA GLN A 168 26.31 6.60 -8.10
C GLN A 168 25.40 6.79 -6.89
N ALA A 169 24.15 7.22 -7.11
CA ALA A 169 23.16 7.38 -6.03
C ALA A 169 22.87 6.04 -5.35
N TYR A 170 22.73 4.96 -6.13
CA TYR A 170 22.54 3.62 -5.61
C TYR A 170 23.69 3.17 -4.70
N ARG A 171 24.94 3.36 -5.14
CA ARG A 171 26.12 3.01 -4.32
C ARG A 171 26.13 3.77 -2.99
N LYS A 172 25.88 5.09 -3.02
CA LYS A 172 25.84 5.93 -1.81
C LYS A 172 24.73 5.47 -0.86
N LEU A 173 23.53 5.21 -1.38
CA LEU A 173 22.42 4.70 -0.58
C LEU A 173 22.80 3.40 0.14
N VAL A 174 23.36 2.43 -0.58
CA VAL A 174 23.58 1.08 -0.04
C VAL A 174 24.85 0.94 0.80
N LEU A 175 25.97 1.51 0.36
CA LEU A 175 27.28 1.29 1.00
C LEU A 175 27.66 2.39 1.99
N GLU A 176 27.03 3.56 1.90
CA GLU A 176 27.39 4.73 2.73
C GLU A 176 26.28 5.12 3.71
N ALA A 177 25.13 4.42 3.68
CA ALA A 177 23.91 4.80 4.42
C ALA A 177 23.54 6.29 4.24
N ALA A 178 23.76 6.82 3.04
CA ALA A 178 23.62 8.24 2.78
C ALA A 178 22.19 8.72 3.07
N ARG A 179 22.08 9.72 3.95
CA ARG A 179 20.80 10.37 4.29
C ARG A 179 20.62 11.59 3.43
N TYR A 180 19.54 11.62 2.66
CA TYR A 180 19.24 12.74 1.77
C TYR A 180 18.11 13.60 2.32
N LYS A 181 18.33 14.91 2.35
CA LYS A 181 17.24 15.88 2.43
C LYS A 181 16.58 16.04 1.07
N ALA A 182 15.38 16.60 1.06
CA ALA A 182 14.53 16.71 -0.12
C ALA A 182 15.25 17.23 -1.38
N LEU A 183 15.94 18.37 -1.29
CA LEU A 183 16.62 18.96 -2.45
C LEU A 183 17.75 18.08 -3.00
N GLU A 184 18.48 17.40 -2.14
CA GLU A 184 19.57 16.49 -2.55
C GLU A 184 19.00 15.20 -3.15
N ALA A 185 17.95 14.65 -2.54
CA ALA A 185 17.22 13.50 -3.06
C ALA A 185 16.66 13.77 -4.46
N PHE A 186 16.13 14.97 -4.69
CA PHE A 186 15.63 15.39 -6.00
C PHE A 186 16.76 15.50 -7.03
N LYS A 187 17.88 16.15 -6.67
CA LYS A 187 19.05 16.29 -7.56
C LYS A 187 19.67 14.95 -7.96
N GLU A 188 19.66 13.96 -7.06
CA GLU A 188 20.20 12.62 -7.29
C GLU A 188 19.17 11.67 -7.96
N GLY A 189 17.95 12.16 -8.26
CA GLY A 189 16.89 11.38 -8.90
C GLY A 189 16.24 10.31 -8.01
N ILE A 190 16.41 10.41 -6.69
CA ILE A 190 15.78 9.50 -5.71
C ILE A 190 14.29 9.82 -5.58
N VAL A 191 13.93 11.10 -5.68
CA VAL A 191 12.54 11.59 -5.73
C VAL A 191 12.32 12.42 -6.99
N ASP A 192 11.10 12.43 -7.49
CA ASP A 192 10.73 13.01 -8.78
C ASP A 192 10.22 14.44 -8.67
N TRP A 193 9.82 14.87 -7.47
CA TRP A 193 9.30 16.21 -7.21
C TRP A 193 9.36 16.57 -5.72
N LEU A 194 9.21 17.86 -5.42
CA LEU A 194 9.20 18.40 -4.06
C LEU A 194 7.86 19.08 -3.77
N GLY A 195 7.25 18.76 -2.63
CA GLY A 195 5.99 19.37 -2.25
C GLY A 195 5.16 18.54 -1.26
N GLY A 196 3.98 19.07 -0.95
CA GLY A 196 2.92 18.42 -0.20
C GLY A 196 1.80 17.91 -1.12
N LEU A 197 0.60 17.77 -0.56
CA LEU A 197 -0.55 17.24 -1.30
C LEU A 197 -0.97 18.16 -2.46
N ASP A 198 -0.97 19.47 -2.26
CA ASP A 198 -1.41 20.42 -3.29
C ASP A 198 -0.46 20.40 -4.50
N GLU A 199 0.85 20.31 -4.27
CA GLU A 199 1.83 20.11 -5.34
C GLU A 199 1.69 18.74 -6.00
N ALA A 200 1.32 17.70 -5.26
CA ALA A 200 1.04 16.38 -5.84
C ALA A 200 -0.17 16.40 -6.78
N LEU A 201 -1.22 17.12 -6.41
CA LEU A 201 -2.40 17.31 -7.27
C LEU A 201 -2.04 18.14 -8.50
N THR A 202 -1.25 19.21 -8.33
CA THR A 202 -0.74 20.00 -9.46
C THR A 202 0.11 19.15 -10.41
N TYR A 203 1.00 18.31 -9.87
CA TYR A 203 1.85 17.41 -10.65
C TYR A 203 1.02 16.37 -11.44
N VAL A 204 -0.08 15.87 -10.87
CA VAL A 204 -1.04 14.99 -11.54
C VAL A 204 -1.63 15.67 -12.78
N ASP A 205 -2.02 16.94 -12.66
CA ASP A 205 -2.61 17.71 -13.75
C ASP A 205 -1.58 18.07 -14.84
N GLU A 206 -0.41 18.57 -14.44
CA GLU A 206 0.68 18.95 -15.37
C GLU A 206 1.13 17.78 -16.23
N LEU A 207 1.30 16.60 -15.62
CA LEU A 207 1.68 15.38 -16.35
C LEU A 207 0.49 14.64 -16.97
N LYS A 208 -0.74 15.13 -16.80
CA LYS A 208 -1.96 14.51 -17.33
C LYS A 208 -2.08 13.04 -16.92
N LEU A 209 -1.78 12.73 -15.65
CA LEU A 209 -1.67 11.35 -15.18
C LEU A 209 -3.02 10.62 -15.23
N VAL A 210 -4.12 11.31 -14.94
CA VAL A 210 -5.48 10.74 -15.06
C VAL A 210 -5.77 10.32 -16.50
N GLN A 211 -5.42 11.17 -17.48
CA GLN A 211 -5.62 10.87 -18.90
C GLN A 211 -4.73 9.70 -19.35
N LYS A 212 -3.50 9.62 -18.87
CA LYS A 212 -2.56 8.50 -19.14
C LYS A 212 -3.04 7.17 -18.56
N ALA A 213 -3.78 7.19 -17.46
CA ALA A 213 -4.44 6.00 -16.91
C ALA A 213 -5.63 5.53 -17.77
N GLY A 214 -6.18 6.43 -18.59
CA GLY A 214 -7.31 6.20 -19.47
C GLY A 214 -7.03 5.31 -20.68
N LYS A 215 -8.03 5.22 -21.56
CA LYS A 215 -7.93 4.47 -22.82
C LYS A 215 -7.07 5.24 -23.82
N GLY A 216 -6.17 4.54 -24.51
CA GLY A 216 -5.43 5.07 -25.65
C GLY A 216 -6.27 5.16 -26.93
N MET A 217 -5.64 5.53 -28.04
CA MET A 217 -6.31 5.74 -29.34
C MET A 217 -7.06 4.51 -29.86
N ASN A 218 -6.63 3.30 -29.49
CA ASN A 218 -7.30 2.03 -29.86
C ASN A 218 -8.36 1.57 -28.83
N GLY A 219 -8.73 2.43 -27.87
CA GLY A 219 -9.72 2.13 -26.84
C GLY A 219 -9.24 1.24 -25.69
N LYS A 220 -7.96 0.85 -25.65
CA LYS A 220 -7.39 0.01 -24.58
C LYS A 220 -6.71 0.84 -23.50
N GLN A 221 -6.88 0.46 -22.23
CA GLN A 221 -6.05 0.96 -21.12
C GLN A 221 -4.78 0.10 -21.04
N VAL A 222 -3.62 0.69 -21.31
CA VAL A 222 -2.35 -0.06 -21.42
C VAL A 222 -1.30 0.35 -20.39
N TYR A 223 -1.57 1.35 -19.54
CA TYR A 223 -0.61 1.87 -18.57
C TYR A 223 -0.03 0.75 -17.66
N GLY A 224 -0.91 -0.10 -17.13
CA GLY A 224 -0.51 -1.27 -16.34
C GLY A 224 0.31 -2.32 -17.10
N ASP A 225 0.02 -2.53 -18.40
CA ASP A 225 0.79 -3.47 -19.24
C ASP A 225 2.21 -2.94 -19.47
N LEU A 226 2.33 -1.65 -19.79
CA LEU A 226 3.62 -0.99 -19.98
C LEU A 226 4.47 -1.03 -18.70
N LYS A 227 3.84 -0.77 -17.54
CA LYS A 227 4.52 -0.90 -16.24
C LYS A 227 5.01 -2.32 -15.98
N ARG A 228 4.17 -3.33 -16.27
CA ARG A 228 4.55 -4.74 -16.09
C ARG A 228 5.79 -5.10 -16.90
N GLU A 229 5.89 -4.60 -18.12
CA GLU A 229 7.06 -4.85 -18.96
C GLU A 229 8.29 -4.07 -18.46
N MET A 230 8.13 -2.77 -18.18
CA MET A 230 9.21 -1.91 -17.68
C MET A 230 9.85 -2.46 -16.40
N TRP A 231 9.06 -3.05 -15.51
CA TRP A 231 9.52 -3.59 -14.23
C TRP A 231 9.66 -5.11 -14.21
N ARG A 232 9.67 -5.79 -15.37
CA ARG A 232 9.64 -7.25 -15.49
C ARG A 232 10.68 -7.94 -14.61
N GLU A 233 11.94 -7.49 -14.63
CA GLU A 233 13.03 -8.10 -13.84
C GLU A 233 12.76 -8.00 -12.32
N THR A 234 12.33 -6.84 -11.82
CA THR A 234 12.00 -6.68 -10.40
C THR A 234 10.77 -7.51 -10.02
N ILE A 235 9.76 -7.58 -10.89
CA ILE A 235 8.57 -8.42 -10.70
C ILE A 235 8.96 -9.90 -10.62
N ASP A 236 9.90 -10.36 -11.44
CA ASP A 236 10.37 -11.74 -11.41
C ASP A 236 11.16 -12.04 -10.13
N TYR A 237 11.99 -11.12 -9.62
CA TYR A 237 12.60 -11.32 -8.29
C TYR A 237 11.56 -11.39 -7.18
N LEU A 238 10.52 -10.55 -7.22
CA LEU A 238 9.43 -10.55 -6.24
C LEU A 238 8.64 -11.87 -6.26
N ARG A 239 8.55 -12.54 -7.42
CA ARG A 239 7.89 -13.85 -7.57
C ARG A 239 8.80 -15.01 -7.17
N THR A 240 10.02 -15.04 -7.70
CA THR A 240 10.95 -16.16 -7.50
C THR A 240 11.53 -16.19 -6.10
N SER A 241 11.78 -15.03 -5.48
CA SER A 241 12.14 -14.97 -4.06
C SER A 241 11.00 -15.46 -3.18
N ALA A 242 9.74 -15.25 -3.61
CA ALA A 242 8.61 -15.76 -2.86
C ALA A 242 8.52 -17.30 -2.92
N LEU A 243 8.75 -17.87 -4.09
CA LEU A 243 8.76 -19.33 -4.30
C LEU A 243 9.88 -20.03 -3.53
N ARG A 244 11.12 -19.52 -3.61
CA ARG A 244 12.27 -20.12 -2.91
C ARG A 244 12.11 -20.13 -1.39
N MET A 245 11.44 -19.11 -0.84
CA MET A 245 11.15 -19.05 0.60
C MET A 245 10.05 -20.03 1.03
N ALA A 246 9.12 -20.36 0.14
CA ALA A 246 8.07 -21.35 0.40
C ALA A 246 8.61 -22.80 0.37
N GLU A 247 9.65 -23.08 -0.41
CA GLU A 247 10.28 -24.40 -0.53
C GLU A 247 11.25 -24.76 0.62
N THR A 248 11.51 -23.82 1.54
CA THR A 248 12.41 -24.01 2.69
C THR A 248 11.64 -24.27 4.00
N LEU A 249 10.33 -24.55 3.92
CA LEU A 249 9.45 -24.96 5.02
C LEU A 249 8.92 -26.38 4.75
#